data_AF-A0A831V3B4-F1
#
_entry.id   AF-A0A831V3B4-F1
#
_cell.length_a   1.000
_cell.length_b   1.000
_cell.length_c   1.000
_cell.angle_alpha   90.00
_cell.angle_beta   90.00
_cell.angle_gamma   90.00
#
_symmetry.space_group_name_H-M   'P 1'
#
loop_
_entity.id
_entity.type
_entity.pdbx_description
1 polymer ?
#
loop_
_entity_poly.entity_id
_entity_poly.type
_entity_poly.pdbx_seq_one_letter_code
_entity_poly.pdbx_strand_id
1 'polypeptide(L)' 'MLKALLFDVDGTMADTERDGHRVAFNLAFREAGLDW' A
#
# COMPACT_ATOMS: atom_id res chain seq x y z
N MET A 1 14.99 -27.64 12.48
CA MET A 1 14.62 -27.18 11.13
C MET A 1 13.58 -26.10 11.24
N LEU A 2 13.74 -25.02 10.46
CA LEU A 2 12.70 -24.02 10.27
C LEU A 2 11.56 -24.65 9.46
N LYS A 3 10.32 -24.54 9.98
CA LYS A 3 9.16 -25.21 9.39
C LYS A 3 8.29 -24.28 8.53
N ALA A 4 8.27 -22.98 8.85
CA ALA A 4 7.55 -21.98 8.08
C ALA A 4 8.10 -20.59 8.40
N LEU A 5 7.85 -19.66 7.47
CA LEU A 5 7.94 -18.22 7.67
C LEU A 5 6.62 -17.62 7.24
N LEU A 6 6.12 -16.67 8.02
CA LEU A 6 4.92 -15.90 7.73
C LEU A 6 5.39 -14.47 7.51
N PHE A 7 5.10 -13.96 6.32
CA PHE A 7 5.47 -12.61 5.95
C PHE A 7 4.24 -11.72 5.99
N ASP A 8 4.45 -10.54 6.55
CA ASP A 8 3.57 -9.41 6.30
C ASP A 8 3.64 -9.04 4.80
N VAL A 9 2.66 -8.30 4.33
CA VAL A 9 2.56 -7.90 2.93
C VAL A 9 3.15 -6.51 2.75
N ASP A 10 2.56 -5.52 3.40
CA ASP A 10 2.81 -4.11 3.14
C ASP A 10 4.18 -3.70 3.71
N GLY A 11 5.06 -3.19 2.87
CA GLY A 11 6.44 -2.86 3.22
C GLY A 11 7.36 -4.07 3.42
N THR A 12 6.84 -5.29 3.45
CA THR A 12 7.64 -6.52 3.58
C THR A 12 7.83 -7.22 2.24
N MET A 13 6.75 -7.55 1.53
CA MET A 13 6.83 -8.15 0.18
C MET A 13 6.94 -7.09 -0.92
N ALA A 14 6.33 -5.92 -0.69
CA ALA A 14 6.41 -4.77 -1.59
C ALA A 14 6.07 -3.48 -0.83
N ASP A 15 6.56 -2.34 -1.28
CA ASP A 15 6.21 -1.03 -0.71
C ASP A 15 4.86 -0.54 -1.25
N THR A 16 3.81 -1.30 -0.92
CA THR A 16 2.43 -1.09 -1.34
C THR A 16 1.88 0.24 -0.84
N GLU A 17 2.36 0.76 0.30
CA GLU A 17 1.97 2.06 0.81
C GLU A 17 2.44 3.20 -0.10
N ARG A 18 3.75 3.22 -0.44
CA ARG A 18 4.28 4.28 -1.30
C ARG A 18 3.75 4.19 -2.72
N ASP A 19 3.76 2.98 -3.28
CA ASP A 19 3.61 2.77 -4.72
C ASP A 19 2.17 2.38 -5.11
N GLY A 20 1.34 1.96 -4.15
CA GLY A 20 -0.06 1.58 -4.34
C GLY A 20 -1.03 2.47 -3.59
N HIS A 21 -1.18 2.26 -2.28
CA HIS A 21 -2.21 2.90 -1.44
C HIS A 21 -2.19 4.41 -1.54
N ARG A 22 -1.02 5.06 -1.34
CA ARG A 22 -0.91 6.51 -1.46
C ARG A 22 -1.37 6.99 -2.85
N VAL A 23 -0.91 6.36 -3.92
CA VAL A 23 -1.31 6.74 -5.29
C VAL A 23 -2.82 6.59 -5.49
N ALA A 24 -3.40 5.48 -5.02
CA ALA A 24 -4.83 5.21 -5.13
C ALA A 24 -5.69 6.22 -4.36
N PHE A 25 -5.33 6.53 -3.11
CA PHE A 25 -6.03 7.54 -2.32
C PHE A 25 -5.97 8.91 -2.98
N ASN A 26 -4.79 9.30 -3.46
CA ASN A 26 -4.56 10.57 -4.13
C ASN A 26 -5.45 10.74 -5.38
N LEU A 27 -5.62 9.65 -6.15
CA LEU A 27 -6.52 9.61 -7.29
C LEU A 27 -7.98 9.72 -6.85
N ALA A 28 -8.40 8.93 -5.86
CA ALA A 28 -9.77 8.93 -5.36
C ALA A 28 -10.19 10.31 -4.80
N PHE A 29 -9.30 10.96 -4.06
CA PHE A 29 -9.56 12.30 -3.56
C PHE A 29 -9.66 13.34 -4.69
N ARG A 30 -8.81 13.24 -5.72
CA ARG A 30 -8.90 14.10 -6.91
C ARG A 30 -10.24 13.91 -7.64
N GLU A 31 -10.69 12.66 -7.80
CA GLU A 31 -12.00 12.34 -8.38
C GLU A 31 -13.16 12.87 -7.54
N ALA A 32 -13.02 12.88 -6.23
CA ALA A 32 -13.98 13.45 -5.29
C ALA A 32 -13.92 14.99 -5.19
N GLY A 33 -12.96 15.65 -5.87
CA GLY A 33 -12.78 17.11 -5.79
C GLY A 33 -12.25 17.60 -4.44
N LEU A 34 -11.51 16.75 -3.72
CA LEU A 34 -10.89 17.07 -2.43
C LEU A 34 -9.42 17.48 -2.62
N ASP A 35 -8.99 18.53 -1.91
CA ASP A 35 -7.60 19.01 -1.90
C ASP A 35 -6.92 18.48 -0.62
N TRP A 36 -5.91 17.63 -0.77
CA TRP A 36 -5.23 16.87 0.29
C TRP A 36 -3.71 16.90 0.08
#